data_AF-A0A914HBH1-F1
#
_entry.id   AF-A0A914HBH1-F1
#
_cell.length_a   1.000
_cell.length_b   1.000
_cell.length_c   1.000
_cell.angle_alpha   90.00
_cell.angle_beta   90.00
_cell.angle_gamma   90.00
#
_symmetry.space_group_name_H-M   'P 1'
#
loop_
_entity.id
_entity.type
_entity.pdbx_description
1 polymer ?
#
loop_
_entity_poly.entity_id
_entity_poly.type
_entity_poly.pdbx_seq_one_letter_code
_entity_poly.pdbx_strand_id
1 'polypeptide(L)'
;MVSSKISDIEEIVLERVKAAKVEMEKRMRQQIEAELAEEMEAIHRRERESQERCNAMERALEAKIRALEESEKKLSDERLEMLESKRRYEEERIELEKQRESVKKTEQQSILNKGGLMRDKIRLSFGK
;
A
#
# COMPACT_ATOMS: atom_id res chain seq x y z
N MET A 1 -2.01 1.34 95.96
CA MET A 1 -0.66 1.54 95.37
C MET A 1 -0.40 0.64 94.16
N VAL A 2 -0.86 -0.61 94.12
CA VAL A 2 -0.72 -1.50 92.94
C VAL A 2 -1.67 -1.10 91.79
N SER A 3 -2.91 -0.72 92.09
CA SER A 3 -3.91 -0.34 91.07
C SER A 3 -3.56 0.92 90.28
N SER A 4 -2.87 1.92 90.86
CA SER A 4 -2.45 3.12 90.10
C SER A 4 -1.35 2.78 89.10
N LYS A 5 -0.37 1.97 89.51
CA LYS A 5 0.71 1.50 88.63
C LYS A 5 0.19 0.68 87.45
N ILE A 6 -0.90 -0.08 87.63
CA ILE A 6 -1.54 -0.83 86.54
C ILE A 6 -2.21 0.13 85.56
N SER A 7 -2.95 1.14 86.05
CA SER A 7 -3.57 2.18 85.22
C SER A 7 -2.52 2.95 84.39
N ASP A 8 -1.40 3.33 85.01
CA ASP A 8 -0.31 4.04 84.32
C ASP A 8 0.30 3.18 83.20
N ILE A 9 0.42 1.85 83.41
CA ILE A 9 0.92 0.92 82.40
C ILE A 9 -0.09 0.76 81.25
N GLU A 10 -1.39 0.66 81.55
CA GLU A 10 -2.45 0.56 80.55
C GLU A 10 -2.49 1.79 79.65
N GLU A 11 -2.32 2.98 80.20
CA GLU A 11 -2.26 4.24 79.45
C GLU A 11 -1.05 4.26 78.50
N ILE A 12 0.14 3.90 78.98
CA ILE A 12 1.35 3.79 78.15
C ILE A 12 1.18 2.76 77.03
N VAL A 13 0.57 1.61 77.32
CA VAL A 13 0.31 0.57 76.32
C VAL A 13 -0.68 1.08 75.26
N LEU A 14 -1.74 1.77 75.66
CA LEU A 14 -2.71 2.37 74.74
C LEU A 14 -2.06 3.42 73.83
N GLU A 15 -1.19 4.28 74.36
CA GLU A 15 -0.45 5.26 73.56
C GLU A 15 0.49 4.58 72.55
N ARG A 16 1.22 3.55 72.97
CA ARG A 16 2.10 2.78 72.08
C ARG A 16 1.33 2.08 70.98
N VAL A 17 0.17 1.49 71.29
CA VAL A 17 -0.70 0.84 70.29
C VAL A 17 -1.23 1.87 69.30
N LYS A 18 -1.65 3.06 69.76
CA LYS A 18 -2.08 4.15 68.87
C LYS A 18 -0.95 4.62 67.97
N ALA A 19 0.25 4.84 68.51
CA ALA A 19 1.42 5.25 67.74
C ALA A 19 1.81 4.19 66.69
N ALA A 20 1.83 2.91 67.08
CA ALA A 20 2.12 1.81 66.18
C ALA A 20 1.08 1.68 65.05
N LYS A 21 -0.21 1.93 65.34
CA LYS A 21 -1.28 1.94 64.34
C LYS A 21 -1.07 3.06 63.32
N VAL A 22 -0.75 4.27 63.76
CA VAL A 22 -0.48 5.42 62.87
C VAL A 22 0.75 5.15 61.99
N GLU A 23 1.80 4.57 62.57
CA GLU A 23 2.99 4.21 61.80
C GLU A 23 2.72 3.11 60.78
N MET A 24 1.94 2.09 61.15
CA MET A 24 1.51 1.02 60.26
C MET A 24 0.67 1.57 59.10
N GLU A 25 -0.31 2.44 59.38
CA GLU A 25 -1.12 3.09 58.35
C GLU A 25 -0.27 3.94 57.39
N LYS A 26 0.71 4.66 57.93
CA LYS A 26 1.64 5.45 57.10
C LYS A 26 2.45 4.55 56.15
N ARG A 27 3.02 3.46 56.66
CA ARG A 27 3.78 2.50 55.84
C ARG A 27 2.90 1.85 54.77
N MET A 28 1.67 1.48 55.14
CA MET A 28 0.72 0.89 54.20
C MET A 28 0.35 1.86 53.08
N ARG A 29 0.10 3.13 53.38
CA ARG A 29 -0.15 4.15 52.35
C ARG A 29 1.04 4.33 51.42
N GLN A 30 2.26 4.39 51.96
CA GLN A 30 3.47 4.50 51.16
C GLN A 30 3.66 3.30 50.22
N GLN A 31 3.33 2.09 50.67
CA GLN A 31 3.38 0.89 49.83
C GLN A 31 2.34 0.96 48.70
N ILE A 32 1.10 1.35 49.02
CA ILE A 32 0.04 1.51 48.00
C ILE A 32 0.43 2.55 46.95
N GLU A 33 1.00 3.69 47.39
CA GLU A 33 1.45 4.74 46.47
C GLU A 33 2.60 4.27 45.57
N ALA A 34 3.54 3.49 46.10
CA ALA A 34 4.64 2.92 45.33
C ALA A 34 4.14 1.90 44.30
N GLU A 35 3.29 0.96 44.71
CA GLU A 35 2.69 -0.04 43.81
C GLU A 35 1.86 0.63 42.71
N LEU A 36 1.07 1.66 43.05
CA LEU A 36 0.30 2.41 42.07
C LEU A 36 1.20 3.12 41.05
N ALA A 37 2.32 3.70 41.49
CA ALA A 37 3.27 4.34 40.60
C ALA A 37 3.90 3.33 39.62
N GLU A 38 4.32 2.16 40.11
CA GLU A 38 4.88 1.10 39.29
C GLU A 38 3.87 0.58 38.24
N GLU A 39 2.62 0.36 38.65
CA GLU A 39 1.56 -0.07 37.73
C GLU A 39 1.24 0.99 36.66
N MET A 40 1.18 2.26 37.05
CA MET A 40 0.99 3.35 36.07
C MET A 40 2.16 3.44 35.09
N GLU A 41 3.40 3.29 35.55
CA GLU A 41 4.56 3.25 34.66
C GLU A 41 4.52 2.05 33.70
N ALA A 42 4.09 0.89 34.19
CA ALA A 42 3.92 -0.31 33.37
C ALA A 42 2.84 -0.12 32.30
N ILE A 43 1.70 0.50 32.66
CA ILE A 43 0.63 0.86 31.72
C ILE A 43 1.16 1.81 30.66
N HIS A 44 1.80 2.92 31.05
CA HIS A 44 2.34 3.89 30.11
C HIS A 44 3.43 3.32 29.20
N ARG A 45 4.20 2.34 29.67
CA ARG A 45 5.15 1.63 28.81
C ARG A 45 4.41 0.80 27.75
N ARG A 46 3.42 0.00 28.17
CA ARG A 46 2.61 -0.80 27.24
C ARG A 46 1.85 0.04 26.23
N GLU A 47 1.28 1.17 26.66
CA GLU A 47 0.60 2.13 25.80
C GLU A 47 1.55 2.71 24.75
N ARG A 48 2.74 3.16 25.16
CA ARG A 48 3.75 3.70 24.23
C ARG A 48 4.19 2.65 23.21
N GLU A 49 4.53 1.44 23.66
CA GLU A 49 4.90 0.35 22.76
C GLU A 49 3.77 0.01 21.79
N SER A 50 2.51 0.02 22.25
CA SER A 50 1.36 -0.21 21.39
C SER A 50 1.19 0.91 20.36
N GLN A 51 1.32 2.16 20.79
CA GLN A 51 1.23 3.31 19.89
C GLN A 51 2.33 3.29 18.84
N GLU A 52 3.56 2.95 19.23
CA GLU A 52 4.69 2.80 18.29
C GLU A 52 4.44 1.70 17.27
N ARG A 53 3.91 0.54 17.69
CA ARG A 53 3.53 -0.55 16.78
C ARG A 53 2.42 -0.12 15.81
N CYS A 54 1.39 0.55 16.29
CA CYS A 54 0.31 1.08 15.45
C CYS A 54 0.85 2.08 14.42
N ASN A 55 1.62 3.08 14.87
CA ASN A 55 2.22 4.08 13.99
C ASN A 55 3.14 3.46 12.93
N ALA A 56 3.94 2.46 13.30
CA ALA A 56 4.80 1.75 12.37
C ALA A 56 3.99 0.97 11.33
N MET A 57 2.91 0.32 11.75
CA MET A 57 2.00 -0.40 10.86
C MET A 57 1.27 0.55 9.91
N GLU A 58 0.77 1.69 10.40
CA GLU A 58 0.12 2.72 9.57
C GLU A 58 1.07 3.25 8.50
N ARG A 59 2.30 3.63 8.87
CA ARG A 59 3.31 4.09 7.89
C ARG A 59 3.63 3.03 6.84
N ALA A 60 3.72 1.76 7.24
CA ALA A 60 3.96 0.66 6.32
C ALA A 60 2.77 0.44 5.36
N LEU A 61 1.54 0.60 5.85
CA LEU A 61 0.34 0.53 5.01
C LEU A 61 0.26 1.70 4.03
N GLU A 62 0.52 2.92 4.47
CA GLU A 62 0.56 4.10 3.59
C GLU A 62 1.60 3.93 2.47
N ALA A 63 2.80 3.44 2.81
CA ALA A 63 3.84 3.18 1.81
C ALA A 63 3.40 2.12 0.79
N LYS A 64 2.72 1.05 1.23
CA LYS A 64 2.18 0.01 0.34
C LYS A 64 1.07 0.54 -0.56
N ILE A 65 0.16 1.35 -0.03
CA ILE A 65 -0.92 1.97 -0.81
C ILE A 65 -0.32 2.84 -1.92
N ARG A 66 0.63 3.72 -1.59
CA ARG A 66 1.30 4.56 -2.59
C ARG A 66 2.01 3.73 -3.67
N ALA A 67 2.71 2.67 -3.28
CA ALA A 67 3.37 1.78 -4.23
C ALA A 67 2.37 1.06 -5.16
N LEU A 68 1.20 0.67 -4.63
CA LEU A 68 0.12 0.08 -5.43
C LEU A 68 -0.46 1.11 -6.41
N GLU A 69 -0.77 2.32 -5.95
CA GLU A 69 -1.28 3.40 -6.81
C GLU A 69 -0.31 3.73 -7.95
N GLU A 70 1.00 3.81 -7.66
CA GLU A 70 2.02 4.00 -8.69
C GLU A 70 2.10 2.83 -9.67
N SER A 71 1.97 1.60 -9.18
CA SER A 71 1.97 0.40 -10.04
C SER A 71 0.74 0.34 -10.92
N GLU A 72 -0.45 0.64 -10.39
CA GLU A 72 -1.69 0.69 -11.15
C GLU A 72 -1.64 1.75 -12.24
N LYS A 73 -1.09 2.94 -11.92
CA LYS A 73 -0.87 3.99 -12.90
C LYS A 73 0.04 3.53 -14.03
N LYS A 74 1.19 2.93 -13.72
CA LYS A 74 2.13 2.40 -14.73
C LYS A 74 1.47 1.36 -15.63
N LEU A 75 0.73 0.40 -15.06
CA LEU A 75 0.01 -0.61 -15.84
C LEU A 75 -1.07 0.01 -16.74
N SER A 76 -1.75 1.05 -16.26
CA SER A 76 -2.72 1.79 -17.06
C SER A 76 -2.06 2.49 -18.25
N ASP A 77 -0.92 3.16 -18.00
CA ASP A 77 -0.14 3.85 -19.03
C ASP A 77 0.41 2.85 -20.08
N GLU A 78 0.99 1.73 -19.64
CA GLU A 78 1.47 0.65 -20.51
C GLU A 78 0.33 0.05 -21.35
N ARG A 79 -0.85 -0.13 -20.75
CA ARG A 79 -2.03 -0.61 -21.46
C ARG A 79 -2.47 0.39 -22.54
N LEU A 80 -2.41 1.68 -22.25
CA LEU A 80 -2.75 2.71 -23.22
C LEU A 80 -1.76 2.70 -24.40
N GLU A 81 -0.45 2.64 -24.13
CA GLU A 81 0.60 2.55 -25.14
C GLU A 81 0.44 1.30 -26.02
N MET A 82 0.08 0.16 -25.44
CA MET A 82 -0.20 -1.06 -26.17
C MET A 82 -1.40 -0.91 -27.13
N LEU A 83 -2.47 -0.25 -26.67
CA LEU A 83 -3.65 -0.01 -27.50
C LEU A 83 -3.35 0.95 -28.66
N GLU A 84 -2.58 2.01 -28.40
CA GLU A 84 -2.12 2.93 -29.45
C GLU A 84 -1.22 2.23 -30.47
N SER A 85 -0.28 1.41 -30.00
CA SER A 85 0.60 0.61 -30.86
C SER A 85 -0.20 -0.35 -31.73
N LYS A 86 -1.16 -1.08 -31.14
CA LYS A 86 -2.06 -1.98 -31.87
C LYS A 86 -2.82 -1.22 -32.96
N ARG A 87 -3.37 -0.05 -32.64
CA ARG A 87 -4.08 0.80 -33.60
C ARG A 87 -3.18 1.20 -34.78
N ARG A 88 -1.93 1.63 -34.52
CA ARG A 88 -0.96 1.98 -35.57
C ARG A 88 -0.68 0.80 -36.50
N TYR A 89 -0.44 -0.39 -35.94
CA TYR A 89 -0.22 -1.59 -36.75
C TYR A 89 -1.44 -1.98 -37.58
N GLU A 90 -2.66 -1.80 -37.06
CA GLU A 90 -3.88 -2.05 -37.83
C GLU A 90 -4.04 -1.05 -38.97
N GLU A 91 -3.76 0.24 -38.74
CA GLU A 91 -3.75 1.27 -39.78
C GLU A 91 -2.71 0.98 -40.88
N GLU A 92 -1.47 0.63 -40.49
CA GLU A 92 -0.41 0.21 -41.42
C GLU A 92 -0.79 -1.04 -42.21
N ARG A 93 -1.43 -2.04 -41.57
CA ARG A 93 -1.88 -3.26 -42.25
C ARG A 93 -2.90 -2.96 -43.33
N ILE A 94 -3.88 -2.09 -43.02
CA ILE A 94 -4.91 -1.66 -43.98
C ILE A 94 -4.28 -0.91 -45.15
N GLU A 95 -3.32 -0.02 -44.88
CA GLU A 95 -2.62 0.74 -45.92
C GLU A 95 -1.78 -0.16 -46.83
N LEU A 96 -1.03 -1.10 -46.26
CA LEU A 96 -0.28 -2.11 -47.02
C LEU A 96 -1.19 -2.98 -47.88
N GLU A 97 -2.37 -3.36 -47.37
CA GLU A 97 -3.36 -4.12 -48.12
C GLU A 97 -3.88 -3.34 -49.34
N LYS A 98 -4.24 -2.06 -49.15
CA LYS A 98 -4.63 -1.17 -50.25
C LYS A 98 -3.52 -0.99 -51.30
N GLN A 99 -2.28 -0.78 -50.86
CA GLN A 99 -1.14 -0.65 -51.76
C GLN A 99 -0.92 -1.93 -52.57
N ARG A 100 -1.01 -3.09 -51.92
CA ARG A 100 -0.88 -4.40 -52.58
C ARG A 100 -1.99 -4.63 -53.61
N GLU A 101 -3.23 -4.27 -53.30
CA GLU A 101 -4.34 -4.34 -54.25
C GLU A 101 -4.14 -3.39 -55.45
N SER A 102 -3.69 -2.15 -55.20
CA SER A 102 -3.38 -1.17 -56.26
C SER A 102 -2.28 -1.67 -57.20
N VAL A 103 -1.18 -2.19 -56.66
CA VAL A 103 -0.09 -2.78 -57.45
C VAL A 103 -0.61 -3.96 -58.27
N LYS A 104 -1.37 -4.87 -57.66
CA LYS A 104 -1.95 -6.03 -58.35
C LYS A 104 -2.87 -5.59 -59.51
N LYS A 105 -3.70 -4.57 -59.30
CA LYS A 105 -4.57 -4.03 -60.35
C LYS A 105 -3.76 -3.41 -61.49
N THR A 106 -2.72 -2.66 -61.16
CA THR A 106 -1.83 -2.01 -62.13
C THR A 106 -1.07 -3.05 -62.96
N GLU A 107 -0.55 -4.09 -62.31
CA GLU A 107 0.14 -5.22 -62.95
C GLU A 107 -0.82 -5.99 -63.87
N GLN A 108 -2.04 -6.30 -63.42
CA GLN A 108 -3.07 -6.92 -64.26
C GLN A 108 -3.43 -6.09 -65.49
N GLN A 109 -3.56 -4.77 -65.35
CA GLN A 109 -3.82 -3.88 -66.49
C GLN A 109 -2.67 -3.87 -67.50
N SER A 110 -1.43 -3.87 -67.01
CA SER A 110 -0.23 -3.95 -67.85
C SER A 110 -0.15 -5.28 -68.61
N ILE A 111 -0.36 -6.42 -67.93
CA ILE A 111 -0.35 -7.76 -68.54
C ILE A 111 -1.47 -7.91 -69.59
N LEU A 112 -2.69 -7.45 -69.26
CA LEU A 112 -3.86 -7.59 -70.15
C LEU A 112 -3.90 -6.52 -71.26
N ASN A 113 -2.97 -5.54 -71.26
CA ASN A 113 -2.93 -4.40 -72.19
C ASN A 113 -4.29 -3.69 -72.35
N LYS A 114 -5.09 -3.65 -71.27
CA LYS A 114 -6.41 -3.02 -71.26
C LYS A 114 -6.22 -1.50 -71.33
N GLY A 115 -6.30 -0.95 -72.53
CA GLY A 115 -6.00 0.44 -72.84
C GLY A 115 -5.15 0.63 -74.10
N GLY A 116 -4.52 -0.44 -74.60
CA GLY A 116 -3.80 -0.44 -75.89
C GLY A 116 -2.54 0.42 -75.96
N LEU A 117 -2.09 0.96 -74.82
CA LEU A 117 -0.98 1.91 -74.73
C LEU A 117 0.36 1.26 -74.36
N MET A 118 0.37 0.04 -73.81
CA MET A 118 1.55 -0.56 -73.17
C MET A 118 2.26 -1.64 -74.02
N ARG A 119 1.58 -2.19 -75.03
CA ARG A 119 2.15 -3.20 -75.94
C ARG A 119 1.73 -2.94 -77.38
N ASP A 120 2.69 -2.92 -78.30
CA ASP A 120 2.44 -2.74 -79.73
C ASP A 120 1.48 -3.81 -80.27
N LYS A 121 0.55 -3.38 -81.13
CA LYS A 121 -0.39 -4.31 -81.79
C LYS A 121 0.39 -5.29 -82.66
N ILE A 122 0.38 -6.57 -82.28
CA ILE A 122 0.92 -7.64 -83.10
C ILE A 122 0.07 -7.74 -84.37
N ARG A 123 0.58 -7.25 -85.51
CA ARG A 123 -0.01 -7.53 -86.83
C ARG A 123 0.39 -8.95 -87.22
N LEU A 124 -0.53 -9.90 -87.04
CA LEU A 124 -0.39 -11.23 -87.62
C LEU A 124 -0.72 -11.14 -89.11
N SER A 125 0.32 -11.07 -89.95
CA SER A 125 0.16 -11.33 -91.38
C SER A 125 0.13 -12.84 -91.59
N PHE A 126 -1.05 -13.41 -91.80
CA PHE A 126 -1.15 -14.74 -92.38
C PHE A 126 -0.81 -14.62 -93.86
N GLY A 127 0.42 -15.01 -94.21
CA GLY A 127 0.84 -15.19 -95.59
C GLY A 127 -0.03 -16.25 -96.27
N LYS A 128 -0.32 -16.01 -97.55
CA LYS A 128 -1.12 -16.88 -98.43
C LYS A 128 -0.67 -18.34 -98.41
#